data_AF-E6YY87-F1
#
_entry.id   AF-E6YY87-F1
#
_cell.length_a   1.000
_cell.length_b   1.000
_cell.length_c   1.000
_cell.angle_alpha   90.00
_cell.angle_beta   90.00
_cell.angle_gamma   90.00
#
_symmetry.space_group_name_H-M   'P 1'
#
loop_
_entity.id
_entity.type
_entity.pdbx_description
1 polymer ?
#
loop_
_entity_poly.entity_id
_entity_poly.type
_entity_poly.pdbx_seq_one_letter_code
_entity_poly.pdbx_strand_id
1 'polypeptide(L)'
;MDEGKSQIHRIESGFEYDFIDKERIQEVHLELPSTAISVETHKAFVQKPYKHRKGLCVLKAFVILFIPFVTCGIYSLTGSPGAKSYFFNELMDKDPQTLNRHEKLVRLQTLFFRTPNDGKIADVLAISYFEEGLFQDAVNIYLDALRLNGETAPRLMGYGLALVGYEGGVITQEAQNAFQKAADLAPDDFYPRLFLADALCQAGKPEQAVQLLQNFLGTISKDVSGRSRVEKMIVQLRNTCN
;
A
#
# COMPACT_ATOMS: atom_id res chain seq x y z
N MET A 1 32.98 7.91 -11.42
CA MET A 1 32.67 6.98 -10.31
C MET A 1 31.24 6.57 -10.52
N ASP A 2 31.11 5.34 -11.02
CA ASP A 2 29.97 4.79 -11.75
C ASP A 2 29.44 3.63 -10.91
N GLU A 3 28.43 3.88 -10.10
CA GLU A 3 27.90 2.88 -9.14
C GLU A 3 26.37 2.94 -9.00
N GLY A 4 25.71 3.59 -9.95
CA GLY A 4 24.24 3.73 -10.01
C GLY A 4 23.55 2.85 -11.07
N LYS A 5 24.31 2.19 -11.96
CA LYS A 5 23.75 1.49 -13.14
C LYS A 5 23.60 -0.03 -12.98
N SER A 6 24.04 -0.61 -11.86
CA SER A 6 24.15 -2.07 -11.73
C SER A 6 22.93 -2.78 -11.14
N GLN A 7 21.90 -2.08 -10.65
CA GLN A 7 20.79 -2.73 -9.95
C GLN A 7 19.60 -3.14 -10.85
N ILE A 8 19.56 -2.73 -12.12
CA ILE A 8 18.41 -2.96 -13.02
C ILE A 8 18.50 -4.32 -13.74
N HIS A 9 19.55 -5.13 -13.53
CA HIS A 9 19.76 -6.35 -14.32
C HIS A 9 19.36 -7.68 -13.65
N ARG A 10 18.73 -7.69 -12.46
CA ARG A 10 18.38 -8.95 -11.77
C ARG A 10 16.89 -9.31 -11.75
N ILE A 11 16.01 -8.56 -12.42
CA ILE A 11 14.57 -8.86 -12.44
C ILE A 11 14.22 -9.67 -13.70
N GLU A 12 14.90 -10.80 -13.91
CA GLU A 12 14.67 -11.64 -15.08
C GLU A 12 14.85 -13.12 -14.70
N SER A 13 14.01 -13.61 -13.78
CA SER A 13 13.78 -15.05 -13.63
C SER A 13 12.68 -15.32 -12.60
N GLY A 14 11.54 -15.82 -13.07
CA GLY A 14 10.59 -16.59 -12.27
C GLY A 14 9.28 -15.89 -11.93
N PHE A 15 8.37 -15.81 -12.90
CA PHE A 15 6.93 -15.66 -12.61
C PHE A 15 6.15 -16.65 -13.46
N GLU A 16 5.92 -17.81 -12.88
CA GLU A 16 4.91 -18.77 -13.30
C GLU A 16 4.16 -19.12 -12.03
N TYR A 17 2.90 -18.70 -11.90
CA TYR A 17 1.91 -19.42 -11.09
C TYR A 17 0.48 -19.04 -11.48
N ASP A 18 -0.19 -20.07 -11.93
CA ASP A 18 -1.62 -20.33 -11.96
C ASP A 18 -2.28 -20.04 -10.60
N PHE A 19 -3.43 -19.36 -10.59
CA PHE A 19 -4.34 -19.35 -9.44
C PHE A 19 -5.81 -19.31 -9.86
N ILE A 20 -6.48 -20.34 -9.37
CA ILE A 20 -7.88 -20.70 -9.51
C ILE A 20 -8.75 -20.04 -8.42
N ASP A 21 -9.98 -19.81 -8.86
CA ASP A 21 -11.29 -19.68 -8.19
C ASP A 21 -11.68 -18.47 -7.35
N LYS A 22 -12.75 -17.87 -7.88
CA LYS A 22 -13.76 -17.05 -7.23
C LYS A 22 -14.71 -17.95 -6.46
N GLU A 23 -15.00 -17.59 -5.22
CA GLU A 23 -16.35 -17.54 -4.62
C GLU A 23 -16.27 -17.69 -3.10
N ARG A 24 -16.78 -16.69 -2.37
CA ARG A 24 -18.06 -16.82 -1.66
C ARG A 24 -18.31 -15.58 -0.79
N ILE A 25 -19.27 -14.76 -1.24
CA ILE A 25 -20.05 -13.90 -0.36
C ILE A 25 -21.23 -14.75 0.11
N GLN A 26 -21.44 -14.85 1.42
CA GLN A 26 -22.64 -15.48 1.95
C GLN A 26 -23.32 -14.50 2.91
N GLU A 27 -24.43 -13.94 2.43
CA GLU A 27 -25.44 -13.23 3.19
C GLU A 27 -26.08 -14.19 4.20
N VAL A 28 -26.26 -13.74 5.44
CA VAL A 28 -26.99 -14.47 6.47
C VAL A 28 -28.32 -13.78 6.70
N HIS A 29 -29.37 -14.39 6.17
CA HIS A 29 -30.76 -14.13 6.51
C HIS A 29 -31.06 -14.61 7.94
N LEU A 30 -31.58 -13.71 8.77
CA LEU A 30 -32.10 -14.00 10.10
C LEU A 30 -33.57 -14.47 9.99
N GLU A 31 -33.81 -15.76 10.22
CA GLU A 31 -35.15 -16.30 10.48
C GLU A 31 -35.43 -16.36 11.99
N LEU A 32 -36.49 -15.66 12.40
CA LEU A 32 -37.09 -15.73 13.73
C LEU A 32 -38.08 -16.89 13.79
N PRO A 33 -38.02 -17.79 14.77
CA PRO A 33 -39.18 -18.57 15.18
C PRO A 33 -39.88 -17.90 16.36
N SER A 34 -41.12 -17.48 16.09
CA SER A 34 -42.12 -17.05 17.05
C SER A 34 -42.66 -18.24 17.86
N THR A 35 -42.52 -18.21 19.17
CA THR A 35 -43.43 -18.92 20.09
C THR A 35 -43.75 -18.04 21.29
N ALA A 36 -45.05 -17.91 21.52
CA ALA A 36 -45.70 -17.03 22.47
C ALA A 36 -45.69 -17.59 23.90
N ILE A 37 -45.54 -16.72 24.91
CA ILE A 37 -46.18 -16.91 26.22
C ILE A 37 -46.70 -15.55 26.73
N SER A 38 -47.98 -15.58 27.07
CA SER A 38 -48.91 -14.60 27.64
C SER A 38 -48.34 -13.43 28.46
N VAL A 39 -48.83 -12.23 28.11
CA VAL A 39 -48.76 -11.01 28.92
C VAL A 39 -49.87 -11.06 29.97
N GLU A 40 -49.49 -11.21 31.24
CA GLU A 40 -50.32 -10.77 32.37
C GLU A 40 -49.83 -9.40 32.84
N THR A 41 -50.73 -8.43 32.73
CA THR A 41 -50.53 -7.03 33.09
C THR A 41 -50.31 -6.84 34.59
N HIS A 42 -49.23 -6.18 34.99
CA HIS A 42 -49.15 -5.54 36.30
C HIS A 42 -48.70 -4.08 36.22
N LYS A 43 -49.72 -3.23 36.34
CA LYS A 43 -49.81 -1.87 36.90
C LYS A 43 -48.51 -1.13 37.21
N ALA A 44 -48.44 0.07 36.61
CA ALA A 44 -47.60 1.19 37.00
C ALA A 44 -47.48 1.35 38.52
N PHE A 45 -46.24 1.43 39.00
CA PHE A 45 -45.95 1.84 40.37
C PHE A 45 -44.90 2.96 40.38
N VAL A 46 -45.42 4.19 40.46
CA VAL A 46 -44.92 5.36 41.19
C VAL A 46 -43.43 5.32 41.56
N GLN A 47 -42.64 6.17 40.88
CA GLN A 47 -41.31 6.59 41.31
C GLN A 47 -41.42 7.26 42.69
N LYS A 48 -40.90 6.61 43.74
CA LYS A 48 -40.69 7.23 45.05
C LYS A 48 -39.26 7.77 45.14
N PRO A 49 -39.04 8.90 45.84
CA PRO A 49 -37.74 9.55 45.89
C PRO A 49 -36.74 8.62 46.58
N TYR A 50 -35.59 8.41 45.94
CA TYR A 50 -34.52 7.57 46.47
C TYR A 50 -33.98 8.17 47.77
N LYS A 51 -34.50 7.68 48.91
CA LYS A 51 -33.94 7.94 50.23
C LYS A 51 -32.56 7.29 50.25
N HIS A 52 -31.51 8.11 50.21
CA HIS A 52 -30.11 7.71 50.11
C HIS A 52 -29.69 6.87 51.33
N ARG A 53 -29.99 5.56 51.30
CA ARG A 53 -29.50 4.60 52.29
C ARG A 53 -28.00 4.47 52.08
N LYS A 54 -27.22 4.82 53.12
CA LYS A 54 -25.75 4.70 53.12
C LYS A 54 -25.27 3.33 52.60
N GLY A 55 -26.01 2.25 52.85
CA GLY A 55 -25.72 0.91 52.32
C GLY A 55 -25.81 0.75 50.80
N LEU A 56 -26.68 1.49 50.10
CA LEU A 56 -26.77 1.44 48.63
C LEU A 56 -25.58 2.19 47.98
N CYS A 57 -25.06 3.21 48.67
CA CYS A 57 -23.85 3.93 48.24
C CYS A 57 -22.59 3.09 48.45
N VAL A 58 -22.53 2.33 49.55
CA VAL A 58 -21.42 1.39 49.83
C VAL A 58 -21.41 0.23 48.83
N LEU A 59 -22.58 -0.32 48.46
CA LEU A 59 -22.68 -1.35 47.42
C LEU A 59 -22.22 -0.87 46.04
N LYS A 60 -22.59 0.35 45.64
CA LYS A 60 -22.11 0.95 44.38
C LYS A 60 -20.59 1.17 44.41
N ALA A 61 -20.05 1.67 45.51
CA ALA A 61 -18.61 1.83 45.68
C ALA A 61 -17.87 0.47 45.60
N PHE A 62 -18.45 -0.58 46.17
CA PHE A 62 -17.89 -1.93 46.11
C PHE A 62 -17.84 -2.47 44.68
N VAL A 63 -18.92 -2.32 43.90
CA VAL A 63 -18.96 -2.76 42.50
C VAL A 63 -17.94 -1.99 41.64
N ILE A 64 -17.81 -0.68 41.85
CA ILE A 64 -16.83 0.17 41.13
C ILE A 64 -15.39 -0.21 41.47
N LEU A 65 -15.10 -0.65 42.69
CA LEU A 65 -13.77 -1.10 43.10
C LEU A 65 -13.50 -2.56 42.70
N PHE A 66 -14.53 -3.40 42.66
CA PHE A 66 -14.41 -4.81 42.36
C PHE A 66 -14.00 -5.05 40.90
N ILE A 67 -14.53 -4.27 39.95
CA ILE A 67 -14.18 -4.38 38.53
C ILE A 67 -12.67 -4.16 38.28
N PRO A 68 -12.04 -3.03 38.65
CA PRO A 68 -10.60 -2.82 38.45
C PRO A 68 -9.75 -3.79 39.27
N PHE A 69 -10.23 -4.25 40.44
CA PHE A 69 -9.52 -5.23 41.24
C PHE A 69 -9.48 -6.61 40.57
N VAL A 70 -10.62 -7.09 40.05
CA VAL A 70 -10.69 -8.34 39.30
C VAL A 70 -9.92 -8.22 37.98
N THR A 71 -10.02 -7.10 37.26
CA THR A 71 -9.21 -6.85 36.06
C THR A 71 -7.72 -6.85 36.36
N CYS A 72 -7.28 -6.19 37.45
CA CYS A 72 -5.89 -6.18 37.89
C CYS A 72 -5.41 -7.57 38.34
N GLY A 73 -6.27 -8.34 39.02
CA GLY A 73 -5.99 -9.71 39.46
C GLY A 73 -5.85 -10.67 38.28
N ILE A 74 -6.79 -10.62 37.33
CA ILE A 74 -6.71 -11.41 36.09
C ILE A 74 -5.46 -10.98 35.30
N TYR A 75 -5.23 -9.68 35.11
CA TYR A 75 -4.04 -9.19 34.40
C TYR A 75 -2.72 -9.52 35.12
N SER A 76 -2.70 -9.63 36.45
CA SER A 76 -1.50 -10.07 37.18
C SER A 76 -1.25 -11.58 37.03
N LEU A 77 -2.31 -12.38 36.84
CA LEU A 77 -2.22 -13.82 36.66
C LEU A 77 -1.96 -14.23 35.20
N THR A 78 -2.54 -13.51 34.24
CA THR A 78 -2.49 -13.84 32.80
C THR A 78 -1.71 -12.84 31.97
N GLY A 79 -1.53 -11.62 32.45
CA GLY A 79 -0.78 -10.58 31.77
C GLY A 79 0.71 -10.69 32.05
N SER A 80 1.50 -10.18 31.11
CA SER A 80 2.95 -10.05 31.26
C SER A 80 3.27 -8.56 31.38
N PRO A 81 3.31 -7.99 32.60
CA PRO A 81 3.65 -6.58 32.81
C PRO A 81 5.08 -6.23 32.38
N GLY A 82 5.91 -7.25 32.10
CA GLY A 82 7.27 -7.15 31.55
C GLY A 82 7.38 -7.47 30.06
N ALA A 83 6.26 -7.58 29.32
CA ALA A 83 6.29 -7.70 27.87
C ALA A 83 6.88 -6.41 27.27
N LYS A 84 8.20 -6.38 27.17
CA LYS A 84 8.93 -5.26 26.58
C LYS A 84 8.52 -5.14 25.12
N SER A 85 8.41 -3.90 24.65
CA SER A 85 8.22 -3.47 23.27
C SER A 85 9.42 -3.82 22.35
N TYR A 86 10.11 -4.94 22.64
CA TYR A 86 11.43 -5.33 22.14
C TYR A 86 11.55 -5.18 20.64
N PHE A 87 10.53 -5.60 19.89
CA PHE A 87 10.61 -5.64 18.44
C PHE A 87 10.91 -4.26 17.83
N PHE A 88 10.29 -3.18 18.33
CA PHE A 88 10.54 -1.85 17.78
C PHE A 88 11.89 -1.29 18.20
N ASN A 89 12.21 -1.30 19.51
CA ASN A 89 13.46 -0.71 20.00
C ASN A 89 14.67 -1.46 19.44
N GLU A 90 14.61 -2.79 19.36
CA GLU A 90 15.65 -3.62 18.77
C GLU A 90 15.78 -3.37 17.25
N LEU A 91 14.67 -3.25 16.52
CA LEU A 91 14.69 -2.93 15.09
C LEU A 91 15.28 -1.55 14.79
N MET A 92 15.01 -0.57 15.65
CA MET A 92 15.54 0.79 15.50
C MET A 92 17.03 0.90 15.85
N ASP A 93 17.51 0.08 16.79
CA ASP A 93 18.90 0.06 17.25
C ASP A 93 19.84 -0.70 16.31
N LYS A 94 19.31 -1.69 15.56
CA LYS A 94 20.04 -2.39 14.51
C LYS A 94 20.58 -1.42 13.44
N ASP A 95 21.76 -1.73 12.92
CA ASP A 95 22.35 -1.02 11.78
C ASP A 95 21.45 -1.20 10.54
N PRO A 96 20.98 -0.10 9.89
CA PRO A 96 20.15 -0.15 8.69
C PRO A 96 20.70 -1.05 7.57
N GLN A 97 22.03 -1.19 7.45
CA GLN A 97 22.65 -2.01 6.42
C GLN A 97 22.52 -3.52 6.69
N THR A 98 22.37 -3.90 7.96
CA THR A 98 22.26 -5.30 8.38
C THR A 98 20.83 -5.82 8.36
N LEU A 99 19.85 -4.92 8.22
CA LEU A 99 18.44 -5.27 8.20
C LEU A 99 18.09 -6.12 6.97
N ASN A 100 17.30 -7.16 7.19
CA ASN A 100 16.66 -7.87 6.10
C ASN A 100 15.58 -6.98 5.43
N ARG A 101 15.10 -7.39 4.26
CA ARG A 101 14.17 -6.60 3.45
C ARG A 101 12.88 -6.24 4.20
N HIS A 102 12.31 -7.22 4.90
CA HIS A 102 11.09 -7.05 5.68
C HIS A 102 11.30 -6.13 6.89
N GLU A 103 12.41 -6.28 7.61
CA GLU A 103 12.82 -5.40 8.71
C GLU A 103 12.98 -3.95 8.25
N LYS A 104 13.59 -3.73 7.06
CA LYS A 104 13.71 -2.39 6.47
C LYS A 104 12.33 -1.78 6.20
N LEU A 105 11.40 -2.55 5.62
CA LEU A 105 10.04 -2.08 5.36
C LEU A 105 9.33 -1.69 6.66
N VAL A 106 9.33 -2.57 7.67
CA VAL A 106 8.66 -2.29 8.96
C VAL A 106 9.27 -1.09 9.67
N ARG A 107 10.59 -0.92 9.59
CA ARG A 107 11.28 0.27 10.10
C ARG A 107 10.82 1.54 9.39
N LEU A 108 10.76 1.53 8.06
CA LEU A 108 10.31 2.66 7.24
C LEU A 108 8.84 3.01 7.53
N GLN A 109 7.96 2.02 7.61
CA GLN A 109 6.56 2.21 8.00
C GLN A 109 6.47 2.92 9.35
N THR A 110 7.20 2.42 10.35
CA THR A 110 7.14 3.00 11.69
C THR A 110 7.69 4.42 11.74
N LEU A 111 8.78 4.68 10.99
CA LEU A 111 9.32 6.03 10.84
C LEU A 111 8.29 6.96 10.17
N PHE A 112 7.66 6.52 9.08
CA PHE A 112 6.64 7.31 8.40
C PHE A 112 5.45 7.62 9.31
N PHE A 113 4.95 6.65 10.08
CA PHE A 113 3.86 6.89 11.05
C PHE A 113 4.21 7.91 12.12
N ARG A 114 5.47 7.99 12.56
CA ARG A 114 5.92 8.99 13.55
C ARG A 114 6.17 10.37 12.93
N THR A 115 6.55 10.39 11.66
CA THR A 115 6.88 11.61 10.92
C THR A 115 6.18 11.61 9.56
N PRO A 116 4.84 11.74 9.52
CA PRO A 116 4.05 11.56 8.30
C PRO A 116 4.27 12.66 7.25
N ASN A 117 4.96 13.74 7.62
CA ASN A 117 5.30 14.83 6.72
C ASN A 117 6.76 14.77 6.24
N ASP A 118 7.53 13.73 6.60
CA ASP A 118 8.87 13.53 6.06
C ASP A 118 8.78 12.87 4.68
N GLY A 119 8.84 13.70 3.65
CA GLY A 119 8.78 13.21 2.28
C GLY A 119 9.97 12.33 1.89
N LYS A 120 11.15 12.44 2.52
CA LYS A 120 12.27 11.55 2.20
C LYS A 120 11.97 10.12 2.63
N ILE A 121 11.33 9.96 3.79
CA ILE A 121 10.86 8.65 4.24
C ILE A 121 9.75 8.15 3.31
N ALA A 122 8.84 9.03 2.88
CA ALA A 122 7.79 8.68 1.92
C ALA A 122 8.37 8.09 0.62
N ASP A 123 9.42 8.70 0.06
CA ASP A 123 10.07 8.20 -1.16
C ASP A 123 10.58 6.77 -1.01
N VAL A 124 11.37 6.53 0.03
CA VAL A 124 12.00 5.23 0.25
C VAL A 124 10.96 4.17 0.60
N LEU A 125 9.92 4.56 1.35
CA LEU A 125 8.82 3.67 1.70
C LEU A 125 7.98 3.29 0.47
N ALA A 126 7.68 4.24 -0.43
CA ALA A 126 6.96 3.97 -1.68
C ALA A 126 7.70 2.96 -2.56
N ILE A 127 9.01 3.15 -2.73
CA ILE A 127 9.88 2.23 -3.47
C ILE A 127 9.89 0.85 -2.81
N SER A 128 10.00 0.81 -1.48
CA SER A 128 10.02 -0.46 -0.73
C SER A 128 8.70 -1.22 -0.85
N TYR A 129 7.54 -0.53 -0.79
CA TYR A 129 6.25 -1.17 -1.02
C TYR A 129 6.12 -1.73 -2.44
N PHE A 130 6.57 -0.97 -3.45
CA PHE A 130 6.57 -1.41 -4.83
C PHE A 130 7.43 -2.68 -5.02
N GLU A 131 8.62 -2.68 -4.42
CA GLU A 131 9.56 -3.80 -4.45
C GLU A 131 9.07 -5.09 -3.78
N GLU A 132 8.16 -4.97 -2.81
CA GLU A 132 7.48 -6.10 -2.16
C GLU A 132 6.21 -6.54 -2.90
N GLY A 133 5.85 -5.88 -4.01
CA GLY A 133 4.61 -6.16 -4.74
C GLY A 133 3.35 -5.64 -4.04
N LEU A 134 3.49 -4.84 -2.99
CA LEU A 134 2.40 -4.19 -2.27
C LEU A 134 1.96 -2.94 -3.03
N PHE A 135 1.46 -3.14 -4.24
CA PHE A 135 1.21 -2.05 -5.20
C PHE A 135 0.20 -1.02 -4.70
N GLN A 136 -0.87 -1.45 -4.02
CA GLN A 136 -1.87 -0.54 -3.47
C GLN A 136 -1.26 0.42 -2.43
N ASP A 137 -0.44 -0.11 -1.52
CA ASP A 137 0.26 0.70 -0.52
C ASP A 137 1.29 1.61 -1.19
N ALA A 138 2.00 1.11 -2.20
CA ALA A 138 2.94 1.91 -2.99
C ALA A 138 2.26 3.11 -3.67
N VAL A 139 1.10 2.91 -4.31
CA VAL A 139 0.31 3.98 -4.93
C VAL A 139 0.00 5.09 -3.91
N ASN A 140 -0.49 4.72 -2.73
CA ASN A 140 -0.84 5.67 -1.67
C ASN A 140 0.39 6.45 -1.18
N ILE A 141 1.51 5.77 -0.91
CA ILE A 141 2.71 6.46 -0.44
C ILE A 141 3.37 7.30 -1.54
N TYR A 142 3.30 6.89 -2.82
CA TYR A 142 3.75 7.73 -3.93
C TYR A 142 2.93 9.03 -4.03
N LEU A 143 1.61 8.99 -3.81
CA LEU A 143 0.78 10.20 -3.74
C LEU A 143 1.21 11.11 -2.61
N ASP A 144 1.49 10.57 -1.42
CA ASP A 144 2.04 11.34 -0.31
C ASP A 144 3.40 11.93 -0.65
N ALA A 145 4.29 11.16 -1.27
CA ALA A 145 5.60 11.62 -1.70
C ALA A 145 5.49 12.76 -2.73
N LEU A 146 4.56 12.66 -3.69
CA LEU A 146 4.29 13.72 -4.68
C LEU A 146 3.75 14.99 -4.00
N ARG A 147 2.87 14.84 -3.00
CA ARG A 147 2.33 15.96 -2.22
C ARG A 147 3.40 16.64 -1.34
N LEU A 148 4.27 15.86 -0.72
CA LEU A 148 5.27 16.35 0.25
C LEU A 148 6.52 16.91 -0.43
N ASN A 149 6.99 16.28 -1.51
CA ASN A 149 8.25 16.62 -2.17
C ASN A 149 8.09 17.19 -3.58
N GLY A 150 6.86 17.24 -4.11
CA GLY A 150 6.59 17.65 -5.48
C GLY A 150 6.85 16.56 -6.53
N GLU A 151 6.49 16.91 -7.76
CA GLU A 151 6.65 16.06 -8.94
C GLU A 151 8.12 16.02 -9.40
N THR A 152 8.64 14.82 -9.60
CA THR A 152 9.92 14.56 -10.28
C THR A 152 9.73 13.39 -11.23
N ALA A 153 10.53 13.31 -12.31
CA ALA A 153 10.41 12.22 -13.28
C ALA A 153 10.50 10.82 -12.61
N PRO A 154 11.45 10.54 -11.69
CA PRO A 154 11.50 9.24 -11.01
C PRO A 154 10.26 8.95 -10.14
N ARG A 155 9.71 9.96 -9.47
CA ARG A 155 8.56 9.76 -8.57
C ARG A 155 7.27 9.54 -9.35
N LEU A 156 7.06 10.28 -10.43
CA LEU A 156 5.96 10.05 -11.37
C LEU A 156 6.09 8.69 -12.07
N MET A 157 7.32 8.30 -12.42
CA MET A 157 7.59 6.98 -12.98
C MET A 157 7.22 5.86 -11.99
N GLY A 158 7.68 5.96 -10.74
CA GLY A 158 7.35 4.99 -9.69
C GLY A 158 5.86 4.93 -9.38
N TYR A 159 5.18 6.08 -9.34
CA TYR A 159 3.73 6.16 -9.17
C TYR A 159 2.97 5.47 -10.32
N GLY A 160 3.32 5.77 -11.57
CA GLY A 160 2.74 5.11 -12.73
C GLY A 160 2.96 3.60 -12.73
N LEU A 161 4.17 3.14 -12.37
CA LEU A 161 4.45 1.71 -12.25
C LEU A 161 3.65 1.04 -11.14
N ALA A 162 3.49 1.70 -9.99
CA ALA A 162 2.69 1.18 -8.90
C ALA A 162 1.22 1.03 -9.30
N LEU A 163 0.66 1.98 -10.06
CA LEU A 163 -0.68 1.86 -10.65
C LEU A 163 -0.78 0.68 -11.61
N VAL A 164 0.20 0.50 -12.51
CA VAL A 164 0.23 -0.64 -13.44
C VAL A 164 0.28 -1.96 -12.68
N GLY A 165 1.11 -2.07 -11.64
CA GLY A 165 1.17 -3.26 -10.80
C GLY A 165 -0.13 -3.53 -10.06
N TYR A 166 -0.76 -2.48 -9.52
CA TYR A 166 -2.06 -2.57 -8.83
C TYR A 166 -3.17 -3.05 -9.76
N GLU A 167 -3.14 -2.63 -11.02
CA GLU A 167 -4.11 -3.00 -12.06
C GLU A 167 -3.71 -4.28 -12.82
N GLY A 168 -2.78 -5.07 -12.28
CA GLY A 168 -2.41 -6.37 -12.86
C GLY A 168 -1.72 -6.28 -14.23
N GLY A 169 -1.01 -5.19 -14.52
CA GLY A 169 -0.30 -4.95 -15.78
C GLY A 169 -1.05 -4.06 -16.77
N VAL A 170 -2.30 -3.68 -16.47
CA VAL A 170 -3.07 -2.76 -17.31
C VAL A 170 -2.60 -1.32 -17.11
N ILE A 171 -2.29 -0.63 -18.20
CA ILE A 171 -1.85 0.77 -18.14
C ILE A 171 -3.06 1.70 -18.24
N THR A 172 -3.61 2.06 -17.08
CA THR A 172 -4.76 2.98 -16.97
C THR A 172 -4.43 4.39 -17.44
N GLN A 173 -5.46 5.20 -17.68
CA GLN A 173 -5.29 6.60 -18.09
C GLN A 173 -4.51 7.42 -17.05
N GLU A 174 -4.66 7.11 -15.77
CA GLU A 174 -3.92 7.77 -14.69
C GLU A 174 -2.42 7.44 -14.76
N ALA A 175 -2.07 6.16 -14.97
CA ALA A 175 -0.69 5.76 -15.17
C ALA A 175 -0.09 6.40 -16.43
N GLN A 176 -0.83 6.45 -17.55
CA GLN A 176 -0.41 7.14 -18.77
C GLN A 176 -0.12 8.63 -18.51
N ASN A 177 -0.99 9.32 -17.75
CA ASN A 177 -0.78 10.72 -17.40
C ASN A 177 0.49 10.91 -16.56
N ALA A 178 0.76 10.01 -15.61
CA ALA A 178 1.99 10.03 -14.80
C ALA A 178 3.24 9.82 -15.68
N PHE A 179 3.20 8.86 -16.60
CA PHE A 179 4.30 8.61 -17.54
C PHE A 179 4.50 9.77 -18.51
N GLN A 180 3.43 10.40 -18.99
CA GLN A 180 3.54 11.58 -19.85
C GLN A 180 4.24 12.73 -19.11
N LYS A 181 3.81 13.06 -17.89
CA LYS A 181 4.50 14.07 -17.06
C LYS A 181 5.96 13.71 -16.81
N ALA A 182 6.26 12.43 -16.54
CA ALA A 182 7.64 11.97 -16.37
C ALA A 182 8.47 12.16 -17.65
N ALA A 183 7.90 11.87 -18.82
CA ALA A 183 8.54 12.05 -20.12
C ALA A 183 8.80 13.53 -20.46
N ASP A 184 7.92 14.43 -19.99
CA ASP A 184 8.04 15.87 -20.16
C ASP A 184 9.12 16.46 -19.24
N LEU A 185 9.22 15.98 -17.99
CA LEU A 185 10.25 16.38 -17.03
C LEU A 185 11.64 15.82 -17.37
N ALA A 186 11.71 14.66 -18.01
CA ALA A 186 12.95 14.04 -18.46
C ALA A 186 12.85 13.68 -19.96
N PRO A 187 13.09 14.65 -20.87
CA PRO A 187 12.98 14.43 -22.31
C PRO A 187 13.92 13.36 -22.85
N ASP A 188 15.07 13.15 -22.21
CA ASP A 188 16.07 12.16 -22.61
C ASP A 188 15.83 10.77 -22.00
N ASP A 189 14.90 10.65 -21.05
CA ASP A 189 14.58 9.37 -20.43
C ASP A 189 13.66 8.55 -21.33
N PHE A 190 14.12 7.35 -21.69
CA PHE A 190 13.37 6.45 -22.54
C PHE A 190 12.32 5.65 -21.76
N TYR A 191 12.47 5.48 -20.44
CA TYR A 191 11.61 4.59 -19.65
C TYR A 191 10.13 4.96 -19.74
N PRO A 192 9.70 6.22 -19.46
CA PRO A 192 8.28 6.56 -19.54
C PRO A 192 7.67 6.31 -20.93
N ARG A 193 8.48 6.53 -21.99
CA ARG A 193 8.05 6.36 -23.39
C ARG A 193 7.82 4.89 -23.75
N LEU A 194 8.56 3.96 -23.14
CA LEU A 194 8.29 2.52 -23.31
C LEU A 194 6.90 2.15 -22.78
N PHE A 195 6.51 2.67 -21.62
CA PHE A 195 5.19 2.41 -21.04
C PHE A 195 4.07 3.12 -21.80
N LEU A 196 4.29 4.32 -22.31
CA LEU A 196 3.32 4.98 -23.20
C LEU A 196 3.11 4.19 -24.51
N ALA A 197 4.18 3.62 -25.08
CA ALA A 197 4.09 2.76 -26.25
C ALA A 197 3.35 1.44 -25.93
N ASP A 198 3.61 0.84 -24.77
CA ASP A 198 2.89 -0.37 -24.33
C ASP A 198 1.39 -0.07 -24.12
N ALA A 199 1.05 1.08 -23.53
CA ALA A 199 -0.34 1.52 -23.37
C ALA A 199 -1.06 1.67 -24.72
N LEU A 200 -0.36 2.19 -25.74
CA LEU A 200 -0.89 2.25 -27.10
C LEU A 200 -1.09 0.86 -27.72
N CYS A 201 -0.20 -0.10 -27.45
CA CYS A 201 -0.42 -1.49 -27.86
C CYS A 201 -1.62 -2.12 -27.14
N GLN A 202 -1.75 -1.95 -25.81
CA GLN A 202 -2.92 -2.43 -25.03
C GLN A 202 -4.23 -1.82 -25.56
N ALA A 203 -4.18 -0.60 -26.10
CA ALA A 203 -5.30 0.07 -26.77
C ALA A 203 -5.52 -0.34 -28.23
N GLY A 204 -4.81 -1.35 -28.75
CA GLY A 204 -4.93 -1.82 -30.13
C GLY A 204 -4.35 -0.88 -31.19
N LYS A 205 -3.38 -0.02 -30.82
CA LYS A 205 -2.76 0.98 -31.70
C LYS A 205 -1.24 0.77 -31.83
N PRO A 206 -0.79 -0.41 -32.28
CA PRO A 206 0.64 -0.74 -32.35
C PRO A 206 1.43 0.16 -33.32
N GLU A 207 0.82 0.59 -34.42
CA GLU A 207 1.48 1.50 -35.37
C GLU A 207 1.77 2.87 -34.75
N GLN A 208 0.85 3.38 -33.92
CA GLN A 208 1.07 4.62 -33.18
C GLN A 208 2.16 4.44 -32.12
N ALA A 209 2.21 3.28 -31.45
CA ALA A 209 3.25 2.95 -30.49
C ALA A 209 4.65 2.94 -31.14
N VAL A 210 4.76 2.31 -32.32
CA VAL A 210 6.01 2.29 -33.10
C VAL A 210 6.42 3.69 -33.53
N GLN A 211 5.48 4.49 -34.06
CA GLN A 211 5.75 5.87 -34.47
C GLN A 211 6.22 6.73 -33.29
N LEU A 212 5.60 6.60 -32.11
CA LEU A 212 6.01 7.31 -30.90
C LEU A 212 7.49 7.06 -30.57
N LEU A 213 7.90 5.79 -30.55
CA LEU A 213 9.27 5.41 -30.23
C LEU A 213 10.26 5.78 -31.33
N GLN A 214 9.87 5.69 -32.62
CA GLN A 214 10.71 6.12 -33.74
C GLN A 214 10.97 7.63 -33.72
N ASN A 215 9.93 8.43 -33.42
CA ASN A 215 10.06 9.87 -33.27
C ASN A 215 11.04 10.21 -32.14
N PHE A 216 10.92 9.53 -31.00
CA PHE A 216 11.86 9.68 -29.89
C PHE A 216 13.30 9.29 -30.27
N LEU A 217 13.50 8.20 -31.00
CA LEU A 217 14.82 7.81 -31.50
C LEU A 217 15.44 8.82 -32.49
N GLY A 218 14.61 9.62 -33.16
CA GLY A 218 15.03 10.71 -34.04
C GLY A 218 15.45 11.97 -33.29
N THR A 219 14.94 12.19 -32.08
CA THR A 219 15.26 13.37 -31.26
C THR A 219 16.49 13.18 -30.37
N ILE A 220 16.77 11.94 -29.95
CA ILE A 220 17.88 11.64 -29.04
C ILE A 220 19.22 11.41 -29.77
N SER A 221 20.32 11.80 -29.12
CA SER A 221 21.68 11.52 -29.61
C SER A 221 21.96 10.01 -29.68
N LYS A 222 22.85 9.60 -30.59
CA LYS A 222 23.23 8.18 -30.78
C LYS A 222 23.94 7.55 -29.57
N ASP A 223 24.44 8.35 -28.64
CA ASP A 223 25.23 7.92 -27.47
C ASP A 223 24.39 7.68 -26.20
N VAL A 224 23.05 7.85 -26.27
CA VAL A 224 22.19 7.69 -25.10
C VAL A 224 22.05 6.21 -24.70
N SER A 225 22.38 5.93 -23.44
CA SER A 225 22.17 4.63 -22.77
C SER A 225 20.67 4.32 -22.71
N GLY A 226 20.14 3.61 -23.72
CA GLY A 226 18.71 3.33 -23.84
C GLY A 226 18.23 3.03 -25.26
N ARG A 227 18.96 3.50 -26.28
CA ARG A 227 18.59 3.33 -27.68
C ARG A 227 18.30 1.87 -28.07
N SER A 228 19.17 0.93 -27.70
CA SER A 228 18.99 -0.50 -27.98
C SER A 228 17.70 -1.06 -27.35
N ARG A 229 17.30 -0.57 -26.17
CA ARG A 229 16.08 -1.02 -25.50
C ARG A 229 14.83 -0.51 -26.21
N VAL A 230 14.85 0.73 -26.69
CA VAL A 230 13.78 1.29 -27.52
C VAL A 230 13.67 0.57 -28.86
N GLU A 231 14.80 0.28 -29.53
CA GLU A 231 14.82 -0.47 -30.79
C GLU A 231 14.26 -1.89 -30.62
N LYS A 232 14.62 -2.59 -29.53
CA LYS A 232 14.03 -3.89 -29.18
C LYS A 232 12.53 -3.81 -28.95
N MET A 233 12.07 -2.79 -28.22
CA MET A 233 10.63 -2.57 -28.00
C MET A 233 9.89 -2.34 -29.32
N ILE A 234 10.44 -1.57 -30.26
CA ILE A 234 9.84 -1.37 -31.59
C ILE A 234 9.69 -2.70 -32.34
N VAL A 235 10.70 -3.57 -32.29
CA VAL A 235 10.64 -4.90 -32.92
C VAL A 235 9.56 -5.76 -32.24
N GLN A 236 9.51 -5.75 -30.91
CA GLN A 236 8.50 -6.49 -30.15
C GLN A 236 7.09 -6.03 -30.53
N LEU A 237 6.81 -4.73 -30.51
CA LEU A 237 5.49 -4.17 -30.82
C LEU A 237 4.98 -4.57 -32.22
N ARG A 238 5.88 -4.69 -33.21
CA ARG A 238 5.52 -5.16 -34.56
C ARG A 238 5.18 -6.65 -34.62
N ASN A 239 5.71 -7.44 -33.69
CA ASN A 239 5.54 -8.89 -33.68
C ASN A 239 4.39 -9.34 -32.77
N THR A 240 4.17 -8.68 -31.64
CA THR A 240 3.25 -9.15 -30.58
C THR A 240 1.89 -8.48 -30.62
N CYS A 241 1.79 -7.28 -31.17
CA CYS A 241 0.56 -6.49 -31.18
C CYS A 241 -0.15 -6.50 -32.55
N ASN A 242 0.25 -7.43 -33.43
CA ASN A 242 -0.29 -7.64 -34.79
C ASN A 242 -1.38 -8.70 -34.80
#